data_AF-A0A2N7DAK8-F1
#
_entry.id   AF-A0A2N7DAK8-F1
#
_cell.length_a   1.000
_cell.length_b   1.000
_cell.length_c   1.000
_cell.angle_alpha   90.00
_cell.angle_beta   90.00
_cell.angle_gamma   90.00
#
_symmetry.space_group_name_H-M   'P 1'
#
loop_
_entity.id
_entity.type
_entity.pdbx_description
1 polymer ?
#
loop_
_entity_poly.entity_id
_entity_poly.type
_entity_poly.pdbx_seq_one_letter_code
_entity_poly.pdbx_strand_id
1 'polypeptide(L)'
;MSYFYVFNIYDESYITVPPAFKRLNSNDVPEEEIEIRDIITCWYEAGLQPLERAIPVNCSFLENKKNFERLTRMLKTLIRYKAYFCAMKRIISQWHRESLARRYLDYLLEKHVSTEYKP
;
A
#
# COMPACT_ATOMS: atom_id res chain seq x y z
N MET A 1 4.87 -15.46 -9.11
CA MET A 1 4.05 -14.82 -8.06
C MET A 1 2.97 -15.81 -7.65
N SER A 2 2.83 -16.10 -6.35
CA SER A 2 1.71 -16.89 -5.84
C SER A 2 0.55 -15.95 -5.57
N TYR A 3 -0.53 -16.07 -6.35
CA TYR A 3 -1.74 -15.28 -6.15
C TYR A 3 -2.49 -15.79 -4.91
N PHE A 4 -2.80 -14.88 -3.98
CA PHE A 4 -3.63 -15.17 -2.84
C PHE A 4 -5.05 -14.67 -3.12
N TYR A 5 -6.03 -15.55 -3.03
CA TYR A 5 -7.39 -15.27 -3.43
C TYR A 5 -8.08 -14.26 -2.49
N VAL A 6 -8.93 -13.43 -3.07
CA VAL A 6 -9.80 -12.49 -2.35
C VAL A 6 -11.23 -12.75 -2.81
N PHE A 7 -12.17 -12.94 -1.89
CA PHE A 7 -13.57 -13.19 -2.25
C PHE A 7 -14.31 -11.90 -2.56
N ASN A 8 -14.03 -10.84 -1.79
CA ASN A 8 -14.60 -9.52 -1.96
C ASN A 8 -13.51 -8.44 -1.91
N ILE A 9 -13.58 -7.43 -2.77
CA ILE A 9 -12.61 -6.31 -2.80
C ILE A 9 -12.44 -5.60 -1.45
N TYR A 10 -13.45 -5.67 -0.58
CA TYR A 10 -13.47 -5.10 0.78
C TYR A 10 -12.90 -6.03 1.87
N ASP A 11 -12.47 -7.25 1.52
CA ASP A 11 -11.84 -8.15 2.50
C ASP A 11 -10.46 -7.61 2.89
N GLU A 12 -10.17 -7.51 4.18
CA GLU A 12 -8.90 -6.94 4.65
C GLU A 12 -7.74 -7.95 4.69
N SER A 13 -8.03 -9.22 4.47
CA SER A 13 -7.08 -10.32 4.46
C SER A 13 -7.27 -11.19 3.22
N TYR A 14 -6.18 -11.81 2.79
CA TYR A 14 -6.25 -12.86 1.78
C TYR A 14 -6.86 -14.13 2.35
N ILE A 15 -7.51 -14.92 1.49
CA ILE A 15 -7.98 -16.26 1.80
C ILE A 15 -6.86 -17.26 1.45
N THR A 16 -6.45 -18.05 2.43
CA THR A 16 -5.35 -19.03 2.31
C THR A 16 -5.72 -20.27 1.49
N VAL A 17 -7.01 -20.62 1.40
CA VAL A 17 -7.49 -21.78 0.63
C VAL A 17 -8.52 -21.32 -0.38
N PRO A 18 -8.23 -21.35 -1.69
CA PRO A 18 -9.23 -21.01 -2.70
C PRO A 18 -10.39 -22.02 -2.69
N PRO A 19 -11.59 -21.62 -3.13
CA PRO A 19 -12.73 -22.54 -3.24
C PRO A 19 -12.34 -23.76 -4.09
N ALA A 20 -12.64 -24.97 -3.60
CA ALA A 20 -12.19 -26.25 -4.17
C ALA A 20 -12.53 -26.48 -5.66
N PHE A 21 -13.40 -25.65 -6.25
CA PHE A 21 -13.89 -25.76 -7.62
C PHE A 21 -13.55 -24.55 -8.51
N LYS A 22 -12.73 -23.59 -8.05
CA LYS A 22 -12.38 -22.40 -8.83
C LYS A 22 -10.90 -22.42 -9.24
N ARG A 23 -10.63 -22.46 -10.54
CA ARG A 23 -9.28 -22.19 -11.07
C ARG A 23 -9.03 -20.69 -11.03
N LEU A 24 -8.15 -20.27 -10.13
CA LEU A 24 -7.74 -18.88 -10.03
C LEU A 24 -6.99 -18.48 -11.31
N ASN A 25 -7.32 -17.31 -11.85
CA ASN A 25 -6.61 -16.69 -12.96
C ASN A 25 -6.31 -15.22 -12.63
N SER A 26 -5.53 -14.56 -13.49
CA SER A 26 -5.12 -13.16 -13.27
C SER A 26 -6.29 -12.17 -13.19
N ASN A 27 -7.44 -12.49 -13.79
CA ASN A 27 -8.63 -11.64 -13.76
C ASN A 27 -9.40 -11.76 -12.43
N ASP A 28 -9.01 -12.69 -11.54
CA ASP A 28 -9.57 -12.77 -10.19
C ASP A 28 -8.89 -11.76 -9.23
N VAL A 29 -7.81 -11.10 -9.63
CA VAL A 29 -7.18 -10.03 -8.84
C VAL A 29 -8.03 -8.77 -8.97
N PRO A 30 -8.49 -8.15 -7.86
CA PRO A 30 -9.18 -6.86 -7.92
C PRO A 30 -8.32 -5.79 -8.62
N GLU A 31 -8.93 -4.97 -9.48
CA GLU A 31 -8.22 -3.91 -10.21
C GLU A 31 -7.54 -2.93 -9.25
N GLU A 32 -8.21 -2.56 -8.16
CA GLU A 32 -7.65 -1.67 -7.13
C GLU A 32 -6.39 -2.25 -6.47
N GLU A 33 -6.28 -3.58 -6.41
CA GLU A 33 -5.09 -4.26 -5.90
C GLU A 33 -3.92 -4.19 -6.87
N ILE A 34 -4.19 -4.31 -8.18
CA ILE A 34 -3.18 -4.14 -9.23
C ILE A 34 -2.67 -2.69 -9.20
N GLU A 35 -3.59 -1.73 -9.25
CA GLU A 35 -3.25 -0.32 -9.27
C GLU A 35 -2.49 0.13 -8.02
N ILE A 36 -2.98 -0.22 -6.82
CA ILE A 36 -2.32 0.22 -5.59
C ILE A 36 -0.95 -0.44 -5.42
N ARG A 37 -0.73 -1.63 -5.98
CA ARG A 37 0.59 -2.28 -5.97
C ARG A 37 1.60 -1.51 -6.80
N ASP A 38 1.21 -1.04 -7.98
CA ASP A 38 2.06 -0.20 -8.82
C ASP A 38 2.33 1.15 -8.16
N ILE A 39 1.30 1.74 -7.57
CA ILE A 39 1.41 3.02 -6.87
C ILE A 39 2.30 2.93 -5.64
N ILE A 40 2.18 1.86 -4.84
CA ILE A 40 3.04 1.62 -3.67
C ILE A 40 4.49 1.38 -4.11
N THR A 41 4.70 0.64 -5.21
CA THR A 41 6.03 0.44 -5.79
C THR A 41 6.65 1.77 -6.17
N CYS A 42 5.91 2.62 -6.90
CA CYS A 42 6.36 3.97 -7.25
C CYS A 42 6.62 4.85 -6.01
N TRP A 43 5.75 4.80 -5.00
CA TRP A 43 5.96 5.50 -3.74
C TRP A 43 7.25 5.06 -3.03
N TYR A 44 7.56 3.76 -3.05
CA TYR A 44 8.77 3.23 -2.45
C TYR A 44 10.01 3.65 -3.25
N GLU A 45 10.04 3.37 -4.55
CA GLU A 45 11.22 3.54 -5.41
C GLU A 45 11.53 5.01 -5.71
N ALA A 46 10.51 5.84 -5.94
CA ALA A 46 10.69 7.26 -6.27
C ALA A 46 10.53 8.18 -5.06
N GLY A 47 9.94 7.71 -3.97
CA GLY A 47 9.68 8.50 -2.76
C GLY A 47 10.58 8.12 -1.60
N LEU A 48 10.32 6.96 -1.00
CA LEU A 48 10.97 6.57 0.26
C LEU A 48 12.45 6.26 0.08
N GLN A 49 12.81 5.42 -0.89
CA GLN A 49 14.18 4.97 -1.09
C GLN A 49 15.16 6.13 -1.42
N PRO A 50 14.81 7.11 -2.27
CA PRO A 50 15.67 8.27 -2.50
C PRO A 50 15.81 9.17 -1.27
N LEU A 51 14.77 9.23 -0.42
CA LEU A 51 14.81 9.99 0.83
C LEU A 51 15.70 9.32 1.87
N GLU A 52 15.63 7.99 2.02
CA GLU A 52 16.51 7.20 2.91
C GLU A 52 17.99 7.34 2.53
N ARG A 53 18.28 7.44 1.24
CA ARG A 53 19.66 7.58 0.72
C ARG A 53 20.16 9.02 0.70
N ALA A 54 19.28 10.00 0.88
CA ALA A 54 19.66 11.42 0.78
C ALA A 54 20.41 11.89 2.03
N ILE A 55 21.47 12.67 1.80
CA ILE A 55 22.22 13.31 2.88
C ILE A 55 21.49 14.62 3.26
N PRO A 56 21.09 14.82 4.54
CA PRO A 56 20.23 15.95 4.95
C PRO A 56 20.78 17.35 4.65
N VAL A 57 22.09 17.48 4.42
CA VAL A 57 22.78 18.75 4.17
C VAL A 57 22.78 19.14 2.68
N ASN A 58 22.29 18.27 1.81
CA ASN A 58 22.27 18.49 0.35
C ASN A 58 20.92 19.09 -0.09
N CYS A 59 20.94 20.01 -1.06
CA CYS A 59 19.74 20.55 -1.68
C CYS A 59 18.80 19.45 -2.24
N SER A 60 19.35 18.32 -2.68
CA SER A 60 18.58 17.16 -3.14
C SER A 60 17.71 16.51 -2.06
N PHE A 61 18.04 16.66 -0.78
CA PHE A 61 17.23 16.12 0.31
C PHE A 61 15.85 16.81 0.38
N LEU A 62 15.82 18.13 0.20
CA LEU A 62 14.57 18.89 0.22
C LEU A 62 13.65 18.49 -0.94
N GLU A 63 14.22 18.24 -2.12
CA GLU A 63 13.48 17.78 -3.30
C GLU A 63 12.93 16.36 -3.10
N ASN A 64 13.77 15.43 -2.61
CA ASN A 64 13.36 14.06 -2.30
C ASN A 64 12.26 14.05 -1.24
N LYS A 65 12.39 14.90 -0.20
CA LYS A 65 11.35 15.08 0.82
C LYS A 65 10.04 15.56 0.22
N LYS A 66 10.06 16.61 -0.63
CA LYS A 66 8.86 17.11 -1.32
C LYS A 66 8.21 16.04 -2.20
N ASN A 67 9.01 15.26 -2.93
CA ASN A 67 8.49 14.19 -3.77
C ASN A 67 7.85 13.07 -2.93
N PHE A 68 8.52 12.66 -1.86
CA PHE A 68 7.99 11.68 -0.91
C PHE A 68 6.66 12.15 -0.29
N GLU A 69 6.57 13.42 0.15
CA GLU A 69 5.34 14.00 0.69
C GLU A 69 4.21 14.03 -0.34
N ARG A 70 4.52 14.36 -1.60
CA ARG A 70 3.55 14.35 -2.71
C ARG A 70 3.00 12.95 -2.96
N LEU A 71 3.86 11.95 -3.09
CA LEU A 71 3.46 10.55 -3.31
C LEU A 71 2.69 10.00 -2.11
N THR A 72 3.11 10.35 -0.90
CA THR A 72 2.40 9.99 0.35
C THR A 72 1.01 10.62 0.40
N ARG A 73 0.84 11.86 -0.09
CA ARG A 73 -0.47 12.52 -0.17
C ARG A 73 -1.39 11.80 -1.17
N MET A 74 -0.85 11.37 -2.30
CA MET A 74 -1.59 10.56 -3.27
C MET A 74 -2.10 9.25 -2.65
N LEU A 75 -1.22 8.51 -1.95
CA LEU A 75 -1.63 7.31 -1.20
C LEU A 75 -2.74 7.62 -0.18
N LYS A 76 -2.60 8.71 0.59
CA LYS A 76 -3.63 9.15 1.55
C LYS A 76 -4.97 9.46 0.89
N THR A 77 -4.97 9.96 -0.34
CA THR A 77 -6.21 10.20 -1.10
C THR A 77 -6.84 8.87 -1.53
N LEU A 78 -6.04 7.92 -2.02
CA LEU A 78 -6.53 6.62 -2.49
C LEU A 78 -7.13 5.79 -1.36
N ILE A 79 -6.49 5.73 -0.20
CA ILE A 79 -6.99 4.92 0.93
C ILE A 79 -8.30 5.44 1.54
N ARG A 80 -8.79 6.62 1.15
CA ARG A 80 -10.16 7.06 1.47
C ARG A 80 -11.23 6.23 0.79
N TYR A 81 -10.87 5.59 -0.31
CA TYR A 81 -11.72 4.63 -0.97
C TYR A 81 -11.48 3.26 -0.33
N LYS A 82 -12.55 2.68 0.24
CA LYS A 82 -12.47 1.44 1.03
C LYS A 82 -11.82 0.27 0.29
N ALA A 83 -12.05 0.14 -1.02
CA ALA A 83 -11.42 -0.92 -1.83
C ALA A 83 -9.89 -0.82 -1.82
N TYR A 84 -9.34 0.38 -2.02
CA TYR A 84 -7.89 0.64 -1.97
C TYR A 84 -7.34 0.50 -0.54
N PHE A 85 -8.10 0.90 0.49
CA PHE A 85 -7.71 0.66 1.88
C PHE A 85 -7.53 -0.85 2.17
N CYS A 86 -8.54 -1.65 1.84
CA CYS A 86 -8.51 -3.10 2.03
C CYS A 86 -7.40 -3.75 1.19
N ALA A 87 -7.26 -3.35 -0.07
CA ALA A 87 -6.19 -3.85 -0.95
C ALA A 87 -4.79 -3.52 -0.40
N MET A 88 -4.56 -2.29 0.05
CA MET A 88 -3.30 -1.87 0.64
C MET A 88 -2.98 -2.66 1.91
N LYS A 89 -3.97 -2.87 2.79
CA LYS A 89 -3.83 -3.67 4.01
C LYS A 89 -3.44 -5.13 3.69
N ARG A 90 -4.06 -5.74 2.68
CA ARG A 90 -3.71 -7.08 2.20
C ARG A 90 -2.27 -7.12 1.67
N ILE A 91 -1.89 -6.20 0.78
CA ILE A 91 -0.56 -6.18 0.15
C ILE A 91 0.54 -6.08 1.21
N ILE A 92 0.44 -5.10 2.13
CA ILE A 92 1.51 -4.87 3.11
C ILE A 92 1.56 -5.96 4.19
N SER A 93 0.47 -6.72 4.40
CA SER A 93 0.48 -7.86 5.32
C SER A 93 1.53 -8.91 4.94
N GLN A 94 1.83 -9.03 3.64
CA GLN A 94 2.82 -9.95 3.06
C GLN A 94 4.26 -9.44 3.15
N TRP A 95 4.46 -8.17 3.49
CA TRP A 95 5.80 -7.57 3.55
C TRP A 95 6.51 -7.88 4.87
N HIS A 96 7.84 -7.78 4.90
CA HIS A 96 8.60 -8.00 6.14
C HIS A 96 8.21 -6.97 7.22
N ARG A 97 7.86 -7.44 8.43
CA ARG A 97 7.38 -6.61 9.56
C ARG A 97 8.35 -5.50 9.97
N GLU A 98 9.64 -5.72 9.78
CA GLU A 98 10.68 -4.78 10.20
C GLU A 98 11.03 -3.75 9.12
N SER A 99 10.48 -3.87 7.92
CA SER A 99 10.75 -2.89 6.86
C SER A 99 10.16 -1.52 7.22
N LEU A 100 10.96 -0.47 7.04
CA LEU A 100 10.51 0.91 7.27
C LEU A 100 9.29 1.24 6.41
N ALA A 101 9.31 0.79 5.16
CA ALA A 101 8.22 0.94 4.21
C ALA A 101 6.90 0.38 4.77
N ARG A 102 6.90 -0.87 5.24
CA ARG A 102 5.70 -1.47 5.86
C ARG A 102 5.23 -0.68 7.07
N ARG A 103 6.13 -0.35 8.01
CA ARG A 103 5.78 0.42 9.22
C ARG A 103 5.16 1.76 8.89
N TYR A 104 5.68 2.45 7.88
CA TYR A 104 5.14 3.73 7.44
C TYR A 104 3.75 3.58 6.83
N LEU A 105 3.55 2.57 5.98
CA LEU A 105 2.25 2.30 5.37
C LEU A 105 1.21 1.83 6.41
N ASP A 106 1.60 0.99 7.37
CA ASP A 106 0.78 0.60 8.52
C ASP A 106 0.34 1.86 9.30
N TYR A 107 1.26 2.79 9.60
CA TYR A 107 0.93 4.07 10.24
C TYR A 107 -0.07 4.91 9.43
N LEU A 108 0.04 4.93 8.09
CA LEU A 108 -0.91 5.65 7.24
C LEU A 108 -2.33 5.07 7.35
N LEU A 109 -2.45 3.74 7.36
CA LEU A 109 -3.73 3.04 7.49
C LEU A 109 -4.35 3.25 8.88
N GLU A 110 -3.56 3.14 9.95
CA GLU A 110 -4.05 3.38 11.33
C GLU A 110 -4.53 4.82 11.52
N LYS A 111 -3.80 5.78 10.96
CA LYS A 111 -4.18 7.19 11.00
C LYS A 111 -5.47 7.45 10.22
N HIS A 112 -5.66 6.77 9.10
CA HIS A 112 -6.88 6.87 8.29
C HIS A 112 -8.11 6.42 9.09
N VAL A 113 -8.05 5.24 9.70
CA VAL A 113 -9.11 4.72 10.59
C VAL A 113 -9.42 5.75 11.69
N SER A 114 -8.39 6.27 12.35
CA SER A 114 -8.56 7.28 13.42
C SER A 114 -9.25 8.57 12.95
N THR A 115 -9.18 8.92 11.66
CA THR A 115 -9.84 10.11 11.10
C THR A 115 -11.29 9.86 10.66
N GLU A 116 -11.68 8.63 10.34
CA GLU A 116 -13.07 8.30 9.99
C GLU A 116 -13.97 8.15 11.21
N TYR A 117 -13.41 7.82 12.39
CA TYR A 117 -14.14 7.63 13.65
C TYR A 117 -14.08 8.84 14.59
N LYS A 118 -14.05 10.07 14.06
CA LYS A 118 -14.33 11.25 14.91
C LYS A 118 -15.85 11.39 15.10
N PRO A 119 -16.35 11.40 16.35
CA PRO A 119 -17.77 11.61 16.63
C PRO A 119 -18.27 12.97 16.17
#